data_AF-A0A965MCA9-F1
#
_entry.id   AF-A0A965MCA9-F1
#
_cell.length_a   1.000
_cell.length_b   1.000
_cell.length_c   1.000
_cell.angle_alpha   90.00
_cell.angle_beta   90.00
_cell.angle_gamma   90.00
#
_symmetry.space_group_name_H-M   'P 1'
#
loop_
_entity.id
_entity.type
_entity.pdbx_description
1 polymer ?
#
loop_
_entity_poly.entity_id
_entity_poly.type
_entity_poly.pdbx_seq_one_letter_code
_entity_poly.pdbx_strand_id
1 'polypeptide(L)'
;MLTFPQQLERIRQALCAQESALQAVASCYADAIAAGGLVHLYANGHSLMTVCETVVRMGALTGFRGVLADGLTRFADVVGSNGIRVNQHFEK
;
A
#
# COMPACT_ATOMS: atom_id res chain seq x y z
N MET A 1 -7.40 27.96 4.09
CA MET A 1 -8.34 27.18 3.25
C MET A 1 -7.57 26.75 2.01
N LEU A 2 -7.28 25.45 1.85
CA LEU A 2 -6.55 24.96 0.68
C LEU A 2 -7.53 24.87 -0.49
N THR A 3 -7.23 25.54 -1.60
CA THR A 3 -8.02 25.49 -2.82
C THR A 3 -7.28 24.65 -3.86
N PHE A 4 -8.01 23.78 -4.54
CA PHE A 4 -7.55 23.19 -5.79
C PHE A 4 -7.24 24.35 -6.77
N PRO A 5 -6.05 24.42 -7.41
CA PRO A 5 -5.08 23.33 -7.67
C PRO A 5 -3.81 23.34 -6.80
N GLN A 6 -3.67 24.24 -5.82
CA GLN A 6 -2.41 24.42 -5.06
C GLN A 6 -1.96 23.14 -4.30
N GLN A 7 -2.91 22.28 -3.93
CA GLN A 7 -2.62 20.99 -3.29
C GLN A 7 -1.88 20.01 -4.22
N LEU A 8 -2.21 20.00 -5.52
CA LEU A 8 -1.53 19.15 -6.50
C LEU A 8 -0.07 19.57 -6.65
N GLU A 9 0.17 20.88 -6.70
CA GLU A 9 1.52 21.41 -6.83
C GLU A 9 2.38 21.06 -5.61
N ARG A 10 1.80 21.10 -4.40
CA ARG A 10 2.48 20.66 -3.18
C ARG A 10 2.84 19.18 -3.22
N ILE A 11 1.94 18.32 -3.67
CA ILE A 11 2.20 16.88 -3.82
C ILE A 11 3.32 16.66 -4.85
N ARG A 12 3.24 17.33 -6.01
CA ARG A 12 4.26 17.24 -7.05
C ARG A 12 5.64 17.62 -6.54
N GLN A 13 5.77 18.76 -5.84
CA GLN A 13 7.03 19.20 -5.26
C GLN A 13 7.57 18.20 -4.24
N ALA A 14 6.70 17.65 -3.38
CA ALA A 14 7.09 16.63 -2.41
C ALA A 14 7.58 15.33 -3.07
N LEU A 15 6.99 14.94 -4.20
CA LEU A 15 7.44 13.79 -4.99
C LEU A 15 8.80 14.04 -5.65
N CYS A 16 8.98 15.21 -6.30
CA CYS A 16 10.26 15.57 -6.91
C CYS A 16 11.39 15.64 -5.88
N ALA A 17 11.12 16.14 -4.67
CA ALA A 17 12.10 16.16 -3.59
C ALA A 17 12.55 14.76 -3.11
N GLN A 18 11.78 13.72 -3.41
CA GLN A 18 12.05 12.33 -3.03
C GLN A 18 12.55 11.48 -4.21
N GLU A 19 12.83 12.07 -5.38
CA GLU A 19 13.14 11.34 -6.60
C GLU A 19 14.31 10.35 -6.44
N SER A 20 15.40 10.77 -5.81
CA SER A 20 16.56 9.90 -5.59
C SER A 20 16.24 8.68 -4.73
N ALA A 21 15.44 8.85 -3.68
CA ALA A 21 15.00 7.76 -2.82
C ALA A 21 14.05 6.81 -3.56
N LEU A 22 13.13 7.36 -4.35
CA LEU A 22 12.20 6.56 -5.17
C LEU A 22 12.95 5.74 -6.21
N GLN A 23 13.95 6.32 -6.87
CA GLN A 23 14.82 5.60 -7.83
C GLN A 23 15.60 4.48 -7.14
N ALA A 24 16.22 4.74 -5.99
CA ALA A 24 16.97 3.71 -5.25
C ALA A 24 16.08 2.52 -4.85
N VAL A 25 14.86 2.79 -4.38
CA VAL A 25 13.90 1.73 -4.03
C VAL A 25 13.44 0.97 -5.28
N ALA A 26 13.16 1.66 -6.38
CA ALA A 26 12.79 1.04 -7.65
C ALA A 26 13.91 0.14 -8.20
N SER A 27 15.17 0.57 -8.11
CA SER A 27 16.34 -0.25 -8.50
C SER A 27 16.43 -1.52 -7.67
N CYS A 28 16.20 -1.45 -6.34
CA CYS A 28 16.20 -2.65 -5.50
C CYS A 28 15.19 -3.70 -5.97
N TYR A 29 13.99 -3.27 -6.37
CA TYR A 29 12.98 -4.19 -6.93
C TYR A 29 13.39 -4.74 -8.30
N ALA A 30 13.87 -3.88 -9.19
CA ALA A 30 14.29 -4.27 -10.54
C ALA A 30 15.44 -5.27 -10.49
N ASP A 31 16.45 -5.01 -9.66
CA ASP A 31 17.63 -5.86 -9.51
C ASP A 31 17.26 -7.24 -8.92
N ALA A 32 16.38 -7.26 -7.91
CA ALA A 32 15.88 -8.51 -7.33
C ALA A 32 15.13 -9.36 -8.37
N ILE A 33 14.26 -8.73 -9.17
CA ILE A 33 13.49 -9.43 -10.22
C ILE A 33 14.41 -9.89 -11.35
N ALA A 34 15.37 -9.06 -11.78
CA ALA A 34 16.34 -9.42 -12.82
C ALA A 34 17.24 -10.59 -12.42
N ALA A 35 17.55 -10.73 -11.13
CA ALA A 35 18.27 -11.86 -10.57
C ALA A 35 17.40 -13.14 -10.43
N GLY A 36 16.14 -13.12 -10.90
CA GLY A 36 15.19 -14.24 -10.77
C GLY A 36 14.49 -14.31 -9.40
N GLY A 37 14.63 -13.28 -8.57
CA GLY A 37 13.95 -13.13 -7.30
C GLY A 37 12.51 -12.63 -7.44
N LEU A 38 11.83 -12.53 -6.30
CA LEU A 38 10.44 -12.08 -6.18
C LEU A 38 10.33 -11.00 -5.12
N VAL A 39 9.46 -10.02 -5.35
CA VAL A 39 9.19 -8.95 -4.38
C VAL A 39 7.88 -9.24 -3.66
N HIS A 40 7.95 -9.45 -2.36
CA HIS A 40 6.78 -9.66 -1.51
C HIS A 40 6.30 -8.35 -0.92
N LEU A 41 5.05 -7.97 -1.21
CA LEU A 41 4.41 -6.77 -0.69
C LEU A 41 3.39 -7.14 0.38
N TYR A 42 3.64 -6.70 1.60
CA TYR A 42 2.68 -6.80 2.70
C TYR A 42 2.07 -5.45 2.99
N ALA A 43 0.75 -5.42 3.16
CA ALA A 43 0.05 -4.24 3.66
C ALA A 43 -1.20 -4.61 4.44
N ASN A 44 -1.57 -3.73 5.37
CA ASN A 44 -2.81 -3.80 6.14
C ASN A 44 -3.51 -2.44 6.16
N GLY A 45 -4.75 -2.43 6.64
CA GLY A 45 -5.58 -1.25 6.68
C GLY A 45 -5.67 -0.48 5.36
N HIS A 46 -5.54 0.85 5.40
CA HIS A 46 -5.61 1.70 4.20
C HIS A 46 -4.50 1.41 3.18
N SER A 47 -3.34 0.94 3.66
CA SER A 47 -2.21 0.61 2.79
C SER A 47 -2.46 -0.63 1.93
N LEU A 48 -3.55 -1.38 2.18
CA LEU A 48 -4.04 -2.42 1.26
C LEU A 48 -4.12 -1.93 -0.17
N MET A 49 -4.50 -0.66 -0.37
CA MET A 49 -4.64 -0.09 -1.71
C MET A 49 -3.34 -0.21 -2.51
N THR A 50 -2.17 -0.06 -1.88
CA THR A 50 -0.87 -0.24 -2.53
C THR A 50 -0.71 -1.67 -3.08
N VAL A 51 -1.06 -2.69 -2.30
CA VAL A 51 -0.98 -4.09 -2.77
C VAL A 51 -2.01 -4.37 -3.87
N CYS A 52 -3.23 -3.85 -3.74
CA CYS A 52 -4.27 -4.02 -4.75
C CYS A 52 -3.86 -3.42 -6.09
N GLU A 53 -3.32 -2.20 -6.10
CA GLU A 53 -2.89 -1.51 -7.32
C GLU A 53 -1.63 -2.16 -7.92
N THR A 54 -0.72 -2.69 -7.11
CA THR A 54 0.52 -3.32 -7.62
C THR A 54 0.33 -4.76 -8.09
N VAL A 55 -0.60 -5.55 -7.52
CA VAL A 55 -0.64 -7.01 -7.73
C VAL A 55 -1.96 -7.53 -8.28
N VAL A 56 -3.10 -6.91 -7.98
CA VAL A 56 -4.43 -7.53 -8.18
C VAL A 56 -5.28 -6.83 -9.24
N ARG A 57 -5.04 -5.54 -9.51
CA ARG A 57 -5.84 -4.73 -10.44
C ARG A 57 -5.25 -4.69 -11.85
N MET A 58 -6.02 -4.12 -12.80
CA MET A 58 -5.58 -3.92 -14.18
C MET A 58 -4.36 -2.99 -14.19
N GLY A 59 -3.17 -3.55 -14.42
CA GLY A 59 -1.90 -2.84 -14.27
C GLY A 59 -0.90 -3.49 -13.30
N ALA A 60 -1.19 -4.71 -12.81
CA ALA A 60 -0.28 -5.45 -11.93
C ALA A 60 1.15 -5.53 -12.49
N LEU A 61 2.13 -5.30 -11.62
CA LEU A 61 3.54 -5.34 -11.96
C LEU A 61 4.09 -6.77 -11.89
N THR A 62 4.81 -7.18 -12.93
CA THR A 62 5.48 -8.47 -12.98
C THR A 62 6.52 -8.59 -11.86
N GLY A 63 6.60 -9.77 -11.24
CA GLY A 63 7.60 -10.06 -10.19
C GLY A 63 7.16 -9.70 -8.77
N PHE A 64 6.01 -9.04 -8.60
CA PHE A 64 5.45 -8.70 -7.29
C PHE A 64 4.40 -9.72 -6.82
N ARG A 65 4.39 -10.01 -5.52
CA ARG A 65 3.43 -10.91 -4.87
C ARG A 65 2.90 -10.28 -3.59
N GLY A 66 1.58 -10.16 -3.51
CA GLY A 66 0.89 -9.64 -2.33
C GLY A 66 0.83 -10.67 -1.21
N VAL A 67 1.09 -10.22 0.02
CA VAL A 67 0.85 -10.96 1.26
C VAL A 67 -0.18 -10.17 2.04
N LEU A 68 -1.35 -10.76 2.27
CA LEU A 68 -2.47 -10.10 2.93
C LEU A 68 -2.82 -10.83 4.22
N ALA A 69 -2.94 -10.08 5.31
CA ALA A 69 -3.51 -10.58 6.56
C ALA A 69 -4.99 -10.22 6.59
N ASP A 70 -5.88 -11.14 6.20
CA ASP A 70 -7.32 -10.86 6.00
C ASP A 70 -7.96 -10.10 7.18
N GLY A 71 -7.70 -10.53 8.41
CA GLY A 71 -8.22 -9.83 9.60
C GLY A 71 -7.67 -8.43 9.83
N LEU A 72 -6.45 -8.12 9.39
CA LEU A 72 -5.84 -6.79 9.54
C LEU A 72 -6.13 -5.85 8.36
N THR A 73 -6.58 -6.44 7.26
CA THR A 73 -6.67 -5.77 5.96
C THR A 73 -8.12 -5.48 5.58
N ARG A 74 -9.07 -6.29 6.07
CA ARG A 74 -10.50 -6.14 5.79
C ARG A 74 -11.25 -5.64 7.03
N PHE A 75 -11.79 -4.42 6.95
CA PHE A 75 -12.59 -3.83 8.03
C PHE A 75 -14.09 -4.18 7.96
N ALA A 76 -14.46 -5.18 7.16
CA ALA A 76 -15.85 -5.61 7.03
C ALA A 76 -16.28 -6.54 8.16
N ASP A 77 -15.35 -7.30 8.74
CA ASP A 77 -15.67 -8.42 9.64
C ASP A 77 -15.64 -8.02 11.12
N VAL A 78 -16.30 -6.91 11.48
CA VAL A 78 -16.21 -6.28 12.81
C VAL A 78 -16.56 -7.23 13.96
N VAL A 79 -17.50 -8.16 13.73
CA VAL A 79 -17.96 -9.17 14.71
C VAL A 79 -17.59 -10.62 14.36
N GLY A 80 -16.84 -10.85 13.28
CA GLY A 80 -16.53 -12.20 12.77
C GLY A 80 -15.22 -12.78 13.28
N SER A 81 -14.86 -13.96 12.77
CA SER A 81 -13.68 -14.73 13.21
C SER A 81 -12.35 -14.00 12.99
N ASN A 82 -12.34 -13.06 12.06
CA ASN A 82 -11.16 -12.26 11.72
C ASN A 82 -11.28 -10.80 12.20
N GLY A 83 -12.27 -10.49 13.04
CA GLY A 83 -12.55 -9.11 13.45
C GLY A 83 -11.46 -8.50 14.33
N ILE A 84 -10.88 -7.38 13.86
CA ILE A 84 -10.16 -6.48 14.77
C ILE A 84 -11.22 -5.76 15.61
N ARG A 85 -11.46 -6.26 16.82
CA ARG A 85 -12.19 -5.52 17.83
C ARG A 85 -11.42 -4.26 18.16
N VAL A 86 -11.80 -3.14 17.54
CA VAL A 86 -11.44 -1.82 18.06
C VAL A 86 -12.04 -1.73 19.45
N ASN A 87 -11.26 -1.27 20.43
CA ASN A 87 -11.69 -1.13 21.82
C ASN A 87 -12.70 0.05 21.91
N GLN A 88 -13.88 -0.15 21.33
CA GLN A 88 -14.98 0.81 21.30
C GLN A 88 -15.87 0.53 22.50
N HIS A 89 -15.66 1.32 23.55
CA HIS A 89 -16.53 1.43 24.71
C HIS A 89 -17.89 2.00 24.24
N PHE A 90 -19.07 1.42 24.47
CA PHE A 90 -19.53 0.53 25.53
C PHE A 90 -20.39 -0.62 24.98
N GLU A 91 -20.19 -1.82 25.51
CA GLU A 91 -21.18 -2.90 25.43
C GLU A 91 -22.14 -2.82 26.63
N LYS A 92 -23.44 -2.70 26.33
CA LYS A 92 -24.56 -3.22 27.12
C LYS A 92 -25.41 -4.08 26.20
#